data_AF-A0A8S3UJ28-F1
#
_entry.id   AF-A0A8S3UJ28-F1
#
_cell.length_a   1.000
_cell.length_b   1.000
_cell.length_c   1.000
_cell.angle_alpha   90.00
_cell.angle_beta   90.00
_cell.angle_gamma   90.00
#
_symmetry.space_group_name_H-M   'P 1'
#
loop_
_entity.id
_entity.type
_entity.pdbx_description
1 polymer ?
#
loop_
_entity_poly.entity_id
_entity_poly.type
_entity_poly.pdbx_seq_one_letter_code
_entity_poly.pdbx_strand_id
1 'polypeptide(L)'
;MLERPGDPAIYLLSGLLPINAEIDIKIITLLGNILCSDKSTVEWKIANRQLKIKSCKSNSWFIDAKKICFKYQLTDPVEFLDTITTKETWKRSMVNKIKTYWHRKILDEKEHFNSLQYLSPIYSLGHCHPLISISTSDPKIIQKLPPRVKIATGVYILQSQRAKYNSNAVDPTCQLCKNGEETLSHFLLTCVTLDALQSQTSVAEPGQRHGDKHDDVRECSRVEQIKLFLLLTLSKALVKLLRHDAMTRGLHLTKEGYANVDDILELSFFNSFDEDDIERLVDRDNKGRFAKRRNGGQLQVKATQGHSIRLSDPELEPITHSSQARVVLHGTRQQNMDSIRQRGISRMNRDHIHFAPAEHGAMSGMPAKCDMAIEIDIGKALRDGIKFYKSENGVILSPGDRNGCIPTKYFSRAYGLKSREAIEF
;
A
#
# COMPACT_ATOMS: atom_id res chain seq x y z
N MET A 1 20.71 -7.82 -18.81
CA MET A 1 20.08 -6.48 -18.72
C MET A 1 19.10 -6.55 -17.57
N LEU A 2 19.41 -5.83 -16.49
CA LEU A 2 18.79 -5.96 -15.17
C LEU A 2 17.27 -5.78 -15.23
N GLU A 3 16.52 -6.74 -14.68
CA GLU A 3 15.14 -6.59 -14.23
C GLU A 3 15.11 -5.43 -13.22
N ARG A 4 14.99 -4.20 -13.70
CA ARG A 4 14.47 -3.12 -12.88
C ARG A 4 12.97 -3.37 -12.83
N PRO A 5 12.38 -3.74 -11.67
CA PRO A 5 10.94 -3.90 -11.56
C PRO A 5 10.33 -2.52 -11.84
N GLY A 6 9.84 -2.34 -13.07
CA GLY A 6 9.05 -1.18 -13.42
C GLY A 6 7.84 -1.19 -12.50
N ASP A 7 7.76 -0.18 -11.64
CA ASP A 7 6.87 -0.09 -10.50
C ASP A 7 5.45 -0.59 -10.82
N PRO A 8 4.82 -1.40 -9.95
CA PRO A 8 3.39 -1.73 -10.02
C PRO A 8 2.49 -0.51 -10.29
N ALA A 9 2.94 0.67 -9.86
CA ALA A 9 2.35 1.97 -10.17
C ALA A 9 2.12 2.21 -11.66
N ILE A 10 3.11 1.93 -12.52
CA ILE A 10 3.03 2.18 -13.96
C ILE A 10 1.92 1.33 -14.56
N TYR A 11 1.87 0.04 -14.23
CA TYR A 11 0.87 -0.87 -14.77
C TYR A 11 -0.53 -0.57 -14.25
N LEU A 12 -0.66 -0.26 -12.96
CA LEU A 12 -1.95 0.11 -12.37
C LEU A 12 -2.47 1.48 -12.86
N LEU A 13 -1.57 2.42 -13.15
CA LEU A 13 -1.95 3.75 -13.64
C LEU A 13 -2.22 3.79 -15.15
N SER A 14 -1.43 3.06 -15.95
CA SER A 14 -1.61 3.01 -17.41
C SER A 14 -2.60 1.94 -17.85
N GLY A 15 -2.94 0.98 -16.99
CA GLY A 15 -3.71 -0.20 -17.36
C GLY A 15 -2.98 -1.15 -18.31
N LEU A 16 -1.71 -0.87 -18.64
CA LEU A 16 -0.92 -1.69 -19.56
C LEU A 16 -0.44 -2.97 -18.88
N LEU A 17 -0.23 -3.99 -19.70
CA LEU A 17 0.39 -5.23 -19.27
C LEU A 17 1.92 -5.12 -19.37
N PRO A 18 2.67 -5.84 -18.52
CA PRO A 18 4.11 -6.00 -18.73
C PRO A 18 4.39 -6.58 -20.11
N ILE A 19 5.48 -6.14 -20.75
CA ILE A 19 5.83 -6.57 -22.12
C ILE A 19 5.89 -8.10 -22.27
N ASN A 20 6.39 -8.79 -21.24
CA ASN A 20 6.45 -10.26 -21.20
C ASN A 20 5.05 -10.89 -21.25
N ALA A 21 4.06 -10.27 -20.59
CA ALA A 21 2.68 -10.72 -20.65
C ALA A 21 2.07 -10.52 -22.04
N GLU A 22 2.36 -9.40 -22.70
CA GLU A 22 1.88 -9.14 -24.07
C GLU A 22 2.48 -10.12 -25.09
N ILE A 23 3.78 -10.42 -24.97
CA ILE A 23 4.45 -11.42 -25.79
C ILE A 23 3.80 -12.79 -25.58
N ASP A 24 3.62 -13.19 -24.31
CA ASP A 24 3.00 -14.48 -23.98
C ASP A 24 1.56 -14.59 -24.52
N ILE A 25 0.76 -13.51 -24.42
CA ILE A 25 -0.59 -13.46 -25.00
C ILE A 25 -0.55 -13.65 -26.51
N LYS A 26 0.39 -12.99 -27.21
CA LYS A 26 0.54 -13.14 -28.67
C LYS A 26 0.91 -14.56 -29.06
N ILE A 27 1.84 -15.18 -28.33
CA ILE A 27 2.26 -16.58 -28.54
C ILE A 27 1.07 -17.53 -28.34
N ILE A 28 0.35 -17.39 -27.23
CA ILE A 28 -0.81 -18.24 -26.91
C ILE A 28 -1.98 -18.02 -27.88
N THR A 29 -2.15 -16.80 -28.38
CA THR A 29 -3.15 -16.51 -29.42
C THR A 29 -2.78 -17.18 -30.74
N LEU A 30 -1.52 -17.12 -31.16
CA LEU A 30 -1.05 -17.82 -32.36
C LEU A 30 -1.16 -19.34 -32.21
N LEU A 31 -0.81 -19.88 -31.05
CA LEU A 31 -0.96 -21.30 -30.75
C LEU A 31 -2.42 -21.73 -30.88
N GLY A 32 -3.36 -20.97 -30.30
CA GLY A 32 -4.79 -21.22 -30.45
C GLY A 32 -5.27 -21.16 -31.90
N ASN A 33 -4.79 -20.20 -32.68
CA ASN A 33 -5.11 -20.12 -34.11
C ASN A 33 -4.67 -21.36 -34.89
N ILE A 34 -3.51 -21.95 -34.55
CA ILE A 34 -3.02 -23.18 -35.16
C ILE A 34 -3.83 -24.38 -34.69
N LEU A 35 -4.05 -24.53 -33.38
CA LEU A 35 -4.72 -25.70 -32.81
C LEU A 35 -6.22 -25.77 -33.14
N CYS A 36 -6.88 -24.61 -33.25
CA CYS A 36 -8.28 -24.49 -33.67
C CYS A 36 -8.46 -24.46 -35.20
N SER A 37 -7.39 -24.57 -35.99
CA SER A 37 -7.48 -24.66 -37.45
C SER A 37 -7.85 -26.07 -37.92
N ASP A 38 -8.13 -26.22 -39.21
CA ASP A 38 -8.41 -27.52 -39.81
C ASP A 38 -7.21 -28.47 -39.65
N LYS A 39 -7.50 -29.72 -39.23
CA LYS A 39 -6.48 -30.76 -38.97
C LYS A 39 -5.65 -31.14 -40.21
N SER A 40 -6.15 -30.81 -41.41
CA SER A 40 -5.46 -31.03 -42.68
C SER A 40 -4.32 -30.04 -42.94
N THR A 41 -4.31 -28.89 -42.27
CA THR A 41 -3.28 -27.84 -42.44
C THR A 41 -1.89 -28.32 -42.04
N VAL A 42 -0.86 -27.74 -42.67
CA VAL A 42 0.54 -28.09 -42.41
C VAL A 42 0.93 -27.66 -40.99
N GLU A 43 0.48 -26.48 -40.59
CA GLU A 43 0.72 -25.88 -39.28
C GLU A 43 0.16 -26.77 -38.16
N TRP A 44 -1.08 -27.26 -38.31
CA TRP A 44 -1.68 -28.17 -37.33
C TRP A 44 -0.93 -29.49 -37.24
N LYS A 45 -0.56 -30.09 -38.38
CA LYS A 45 0.21 -31.35 -38.42
C LYS A 45 1.56 -31.21 -37.72
N ILE A 46 2.25 -30.09 -37.94
CA ILE A 46 3.51 -29.78 -37.25
C ILE A 46 3.27 -29.62 -35.76
N ALA A 47 2.24 -28.86 -35.35
CA ALA A 47 1.90 -28.66 -33.94
C ALA A 47 1.60 -29.98 -33.22
N ASN A 48 0.73 -30.82 -33.79
CA ASN A 48 0.37 -32.14 -33.25
C ASN A 48 1.61 -33.03 -33.06
N ARG A 49 2.52 -33.07 -34.05
CA ARG A 49 3.76 -33.84 -33.95
C ARG A 49 4.69 -33.29 -32.88
N GLN A 50 4.93 -31.99 -32.87
CA GLN A 50 5.89 -31.36 -31.96
C GLN A 50 5.43 -31.45 -30.50
N LEU A 51 4.14 -31.19 -30.22
CA LEU A 51 3.60 -31.20 -28.87
C LEU A 51 3.53 -32.60 -28.24
N LYS A 52 3.32 -33.66 -29.05
CA LYS A 52 3.26 -35.06 -28.57
C LYS A 52 4.62 -35.72 -28.41
N ILE A 53 5.59 -35.37 -29.25
CA ILE A 53 6.86 -36.12 -29.35
C ILE A 53 8.03 -35.40 -28.67
N LYS A 54 8.10 -34.07 -28.74
CA LYS A 54 9.27 -33.33 -28.25
C LYS A 54 9.27 -33.23 -26.73
N SER A 55 10.43 -33.44 -26.12
CA SER A 55 10.63 -33.23 -24.70
C SER A 55 10.61 -31.74 -24.33
N CYS A 56 10.34 -31.45 -23.06
CA CYS A 56 10.31 -30.09 -22.50
C CYS A 56 11.66 -29.33 -22.60
N LYS A 57 12.75 -30.04 -22.91
CA LYS A 57 14.10 -29.49 -23.07
C LYS A 57 14.42 -29.03 -24.50
N SER A 58 13.54 -29.26 -25.48
CA SER A 58 13.81 -28.86 -26.87
C SER A 58 13.59 -27.35 -27.09
N ASN A 59 14.36 -26.77 -28.02
CA ASN A 59 14.23 -25.36 -28.46
C ASN A 59 13.13 -25.15 -29.51
N SER A 60 12.04 -25.94 -29.43
CA SER A 60 10.91 -25.83 -30.35
C SER A 60 9.96 -24.74 -29.88
N TRP A 61 9.50 -23.89 -30.80
CA TRP A 61 8.52 -22.84 -30.50
C TRP A 61 7.25 -23.39 -29.81
N PHE A 62 6.78 -24.59 -30.22
CA PHE A 62 5.63 -25.25 -29.60
C PHE A 62 5.90 -25.68 -28.15
N ILE A 63 7.13 -26.07 -27.85
CA ILE A 63 7.55 -26.41 -26.49
C ILE A 63 7.71 -25.15 -25.64
N ASP A 64 8.16 -24.03 -26.21
CA ASP A 64 8.18 -22.75 -25.51
C ASP A 64 6.75 -22.24 -25.24
N ALA A 65 5.83 -22.37 -26.19
CA ALA A 65 4.41 -22.08 -25.96
C ALA A 65 3.80 -22.98 -24.87
N LYS A 66 4.20 -24.27 -24.82
CA LYS A 66 3.81 -25.19 -23.75
C LYS A 66 4.37 -24.79 -22.39
N LYS A 67 5.62 -24.29 -22.32
CA LYS A 67 6.18 -23.72 -21.08
C LYS A 67 5.39 -22.49 -20.61
N ILE A 68 4.91 -21.66 -21.52
CA ILE A 68 4.02 -20.53 -21.20
C ILE A 68 2.70 -21.04 -20.60
N CYS A 69 2.10 -22.10 -21.14
CA CYS A 69 0.92 -22.72 -20.52
C CYS A 69 1.21 -23.16 -19.08
N PHE A 70 2.34 -23.84 -18.84
CA PHE A 70 2.72 -24.22 -17.47
C PHE A 70 2.94 -23.03 -16.54
N LYS A 71 3.63 -21.98 -17.00
CA LYS A 71 3.87 -20.74 -16.24
C LYS A 71 2.58 -20.13 -15.69
N TYR A 72 1.51 -20.16 -16.47
CA TYR A 72 0.22 -19.57 -16.11
C TYR A 72 -0.83 -20.60 -15.64
N GLN A 73 -0.42 -21.84 -15.38
CA GLN A 73 -1.31 -22.94 -14.98
C GLN A 73 -2.49 -23.13 -15.95
N LEU A 74 -2.21 -23.02 -17.23
CA LEU A 74 -3.16 -23.26 -18.31
C LEU A 74 -3.20 -24.75 -18.64
N THR A 75 -4.30 -25.16 -19.26
CA THR A 75 -4.49 -26.51 -19.80
C THR A 75 -3.36 -26.85 -20.79
N ASP A 76 -2.90 -28.10 -20.75
CA ASP A 76 -1.84 -28.55 -21.65
C ASP A 76 -2.32 -28.44 -23.11
N PRO A 77 -1.57 -27.79 -24.01
CA PRO A 77 -1.89 -27.71 -25.43
C PRO A 77 -2.23 -29.04 -26.10
N VAL A 78 -1.68 -30.15 -25.59
CA VAL A 78 -1.96 -31.50 -26.12
C VAL A 78 -3.43 -31.88 -25.94
N GLU A 79 -4.07 -31.46 -24.85
CA GLU A 79 -5.47 -31.78 -24.57
C GLU A 79 -6.44 -31.14 -25.58
N PHE A 80 -6.02 -30.03 -26.20
CA PHE A 80 -6.80 -29.31 -27.20
C PHE A 80 -6.72 -29.91 -28.60
N LEU A 81 -5.80 -30.84 -28.86
CA LEU A 81 -5.70 -31.51 -30.17
C LEU A 81 -6.92 -32.39 -30.45
N ASP A 82 -7.54 -32.88 -29.39
CA ASP A 82 -8.63 -33.85 -29.44
C ASP A 82 -10.00 -33.24 -29.03
N THR A 83 -10.04 -32.01 -28.51
CA THR A 83 -11.28 -31.29 -28.17
C THR A 83 -11.71 -30.28 -29.24
N ILE A 84 -13.02 -30.23 -29.54
CA ILE A 84 -13.60 -29.18 -30.39
C ILE A 84 -13.64 -27.88 -29.59
N THR A 85 -12.67 -27.00 -29.82
CA THR A 85 -12.57 -25.70 -29.15
C THR A 85 -12.62 -24.59 -30.18
N THR A 86 -13.53 -23.62 -30.03
CA THR A 86 -13.57 -22.43 -30.90
C THR A 86 -12.50 -21.42 -30.50
N LYS A 87 -12.11 -20.54 -31.44
CA LYS A 87 -11.14 -19.46 -31.17
C LYS A 87 -11.58 -18.56 -30.01
N GLU A 88 -12.88 -18.30 -29.89
CA GLU A 88 -13.50 -17.51 -28.83
C GLU A 88 -13.37 -18.20 -27.48
N THR A 89 -13.61 -19.52 -27.45
CA THR A 89 -13.49 -20.34 -26.23
C THR A 89 -12.03 -20.40 -25.78
N TRP A 90 -11.09 -20.55 -26.71
CA TRP A 90 -9.65 -20.49 -26.44
C TRP A 90 -9.25 -19.14 -25.85
N LYS A 91 -9.65 -18.03 -26.50
CA LYS A 91 -9.36 -16.67 -26.05
C LYS A 91 -9.89 -16.42 -24.64
N ARG A 92 -11.14 -16.82 -24.37
CA ARG A 92 -11.77 -16.65 -23.05
C ARG A 92 -11.10 -17.51 -21.98
N SER A 93 -10.68 -18.73 -22.31
CA SER A 93 -10.07 -19.67 -21.37
C SER A 93 -8.61 -19.36 -21.06
N MET A 94 -7.81 -19.01 -22.07
CA MET A 94 -6.35 -18.89 -21.94
C MET A 94 -5.90 -17.45 -21.73
N VAL A 95 -6.32 -16.50 -22.58
CA VAL A 95 -5.84 -15.10 -22.54
C VAL A 95 -6.30 -14.39 -21.27
N ASN A 96 -7.55 -14.60 -20.86
CA ASN A 96 -8.05 -14.00 -19.61
C ASN A 96 -7.30 -14.53 -18.39
N LYS A 97 -6.96 -15.84 -18.34
CA LYS A 97 -6.15 -16.39 -17.25
C LYS A 97 -4.78 -15.74 -17.15
N ILE A 98 -4.12 -15.47 -18.28
CA ILE A 98 -2.84 -14.74 -18.31
C ILE A 98 -3.01 -13.32 -17.76
N LYS A 99 -4.06 -12.60 -18.19
CA LYS A 99 -4.37 -11.26 -17.67
C LYS A 99 -4.65 -11.26 -16.17
N THR A 100 -5.44 -12.23 -15.68
CA THR A 100 -5.75 -12.39 -14.26
C THR A 100 -4.52 -12.72 -13.43
N TYR A 101 -3.64 -13.59 -13.93
CA TYR A 101 -2.35 -13.89 -13.27
C TYR A 101 -1.53 -12.62 -13.08
N TRP A 102 -1.37 -11.80 -14.13
CA TRP A 102 -0.60 -10.57 -14.04
C TRP A 102 -1.28 -9.52 -13.18
N HIS A 103 -2.61 -9.42 -13.19
CA HIS A 103 -3.35 -8.54 -12.29
C HIS A 103 -3.03 -8.86 -10.84
N ARG A 104 -3.15 -10.14 -10.47
CA ARG A 104 -2.85 -10.61 -9.11
C ARG A 104 -1.39 -10.36 -8.75
N LYS A 105 -0.46 -10.71 -9.64
CA LYS A 105 0.97 -10.50 -9.41
C LYS A 105 1.31 -9.03 -9.17
N ILE A 106 0.77 -8.12 -9.97
CA ILE A 106 0.98 -6.67 -9.82
C ILE A 106 0.37 -6.15 -8.52
N LEU A 107 -0.80 -6.65 -8.11
CA LEU A 107 -1.43 -6.30 -6.83
C LEU A 107 -0.62 -6.85 -5.64
N ASP A 108 -0.10 -8.07 -5.71
CA ASP A 108 0.75 -8.63 -4.66
C ASP A 108 2.07 -7.86 -4.55
N GLU A 109 2.66 -7.47 -5.69
CA GLU A 109 3.86 -6.62 -5.71
C GLU A 109 3.56 -5.23 -5.13
N LYS A 110 2.40 -4.63 -5.42
CA LYS A 110 1.95 -3.34 -4.86
C LYS A 110 1.93 -3.34 -3.33
N GLU A 111 1.55 -4.43 -2.68
CA GLU A 111 1.54 -4.53 -1.20
C GLU A 111 2.94 -4.35 -0.57
N HIS A 112 4.00 -4.58 -1.34
CA HIS A 112 5.38 -4.32 -0.89
C HIS A 112 5.75 -2.82 -0.91
N PHE A 113 4.91 -1.97 -1.48
CA PHE A 113 5.14 -0.53 -1.63
C PHE A 113 4.08 0.29 -0.87
N ASN A 114 4.44 0.79 0.31
CA ASN A 114 3.61 1.73 1.10
C ASN A 114 3.15 2.97 0.31
N SER A 115 3.96 3.42 -0.66
CA SER A 115 3.64 4.52 -1.57
C SER A 115 2.43 4.21 -2.45
N LEU A 116 2.18 2.93 -2.73
CA LEU A 116 1.14 2.46 -3.63
C LEU A 116 -0.08 1.91 -2.89
N GLN A 117 -0.06 1.75 -1.56
CA GLN A 117 -1.14 1.15 -0.77
C GLN A 117 -2.53 1.78 -1.05
N TYR A 118 -2.55 3.03 -1.49
CA TYR A 118 -3.75 3.83 -1.76
C TYR A 118 -4.20 3.85 -3.22
N LEU A 119 -3.40 3.27 -4.12
CA LEU A 119 -3.77 3.09 -5.51
C LEU A 119 -4.78 1.92 -5.56
N SER A 120 -6.07 2.26 -5.59
CA SER A 120 -7.16 1.31 -5.38
C SER A 120 -7.15 0.15 -6.40
N PRO A 121 -7.51 -1.09 -6.02
CA PRO A 121 -7.61 -2.23 -6.94
C PRO A 121 -8.80 -2.15 -7.92
N ILE A 122 -9.53 -1.03 -7.94
CA ILE A 122 -10.77 -0.83 -8.73
C ILE A 122 -10.53 -0.91 -10.24
N TYR A 123 -9.28 -0.82 -10.71
CA TYR A 123 -8.98 -0.77 -12.15
C TYR A 123 -8.55 -2.13 -12.70
N SER A 124 -9.24 -2.55 -13.76
CA SER A 124 -8.90 -3.74 -14.54
C SER A 124 -7.73 -3.46 -15.47
N LEU A 125 -6.81 -4.42 -15.60
CA LEU A 125 -5.79 -4.39 -16.66
C LEU A 125 -6.49 -4.29 -18.02
N GLY A 126 -6.15 -3.26 -18.79
CA GLY A 126 -6.81 -2.88 -20.04
C GLY A 126 -7.43 -1.48 -20.05
N HIS A 127 -7.55 -0.82 -18.89
CA HIS A 127 -8.09 0.54 -18.80
C HIS A 127 -7.12 1.48 -18.08
N CYS A 128 -6.78 2.62 -18.70
CA CYS A 128 -5.98 3.66 -18.05
C CYS A 128 -6.70 4.18 -16.80
N HIS A 129 -5.95 4.39 -15.71
CA HIS A 129 -6.47 5.05 -14.52
C HIS A 129 -6.95 6.46 -14.89
N PRO A 130 -8.05 6.98 -14.30
CA PRO A 130 -8.55 8.33 -14.56
C PRO A 130 -7.55 9.48 -14.33
N LEU A 131 -6.42 9.20 -13.68
CA LEU A 131 -5.34 10.18 -13.46
C LEU A 131 -4.47 10.35 -14.70
N ILE A 132 -4.42 9.33 -15.56
CA ILE A 132 -3.65 9.26 -16.82
C ILE A 132 -4.57 9.23 -18.05
N SER A 133 -5.82 8.78 -17.90
CA SER A 133 -6.79 8.66 -19.01
C SER A 133 -7.25 9.99 -19.62
N ILE A 134 -6.60 11.10 -19.29
CA ILE A 134 -6.81 12.36 -19.97
C ILE A 134 -6.18 12.19 -21.35
N SER A 135 -6.96 11.73 -22.33
CA SER A 135 -6.57 11.64 -23.74
C SER A 135 -6.49 13.04 -24.34
N THR A 136 -5.65 13.91 -23.76
CA THR A 136 -5.49 15.29 -24.22
C THR A 136 -4.10 15.46 -24.79
N SER A 137 -4.06 15.95 -26.03
CA SER A 137 -2.83 16.43 -26.66
C SER A 137 -2.40 17.80 -26.11
N ASP A 138 -3.06 18.31 -25.05
CA ASP A 138 -2.79 19.61 -24.46
C ASP A 138 -1.48 19.58 -23.66
N PRO A 139 -0.43 20.29 -24.12
CA PRO A 139 0.89 20.32 -23.46
C PRO A 139 0.81 20.80 -22.00
N LYS A 140 -0.16 21.66 -21.65
CA LYS A 140 -0.34 22.16 -20.29
C LYS A 140 -0.88 21.09 -19.35
N ILE A 141 -1.64 20.12 -19.84
CA ILE A 141 -2.14 18.99 -19.03
C ILE A 141 -1.03 17.95 -18.87
N ILE A 142 -0.24 17.71 -19.93
CA ILE A 142 0.88 16.78 -19.89
C ILE A 142 1.95 17.21 -18.88
N GLN A 143 2.26 18.51 -18.79
CA GLN A 143 3.17 19.04 -17.77
C GLN A 143 2.68 18.86 -16.33
N LYS A 144 1.37 18.65 -16.12
CA LYS A 144 0.74 18.51 -14.79
C LYS A 144 0.59 17.05 -14.33
N LEU A 145 0.83 16.06 -15.22
CA LEU A 145 0.78 14.62 -14.90
C LEU A 145 1.84 14.19 -13.89
N PRO A 146 3.13 14.58 -13.99
CA PRO A 146 4.16 14.10 -13.06
C PRO A 146 3.92 14.50 -11.60
N PRO A 147 3.50 15.75 -11.27
CA PRO A 147 3.07 16.10 -9.92
C PRO A 147 1.90 15.26 -9.43
N ARG A 148 0.85 15.07 -10.25
CA ARG A 148 -0.33 14.27 -9.91
C ARG A 148 -0.01 12.81 -9.61
N VAL A 149 0.79 12.18 -10.46
CA VAL A 149 1.24 10.80 -10.26
C VAL A 149 2.11 10.69 -9.02
N LYS A 150 3.02 11.65 -8.78
CA LYS A 150 3.85 11.67 -7.58
C LYS A 150 3.03 11.92 -6.30
N ILE A 151 1.95 12.71 -6.37
CA ILE A 151 1.04 12.93 -5.24
C ILE A 151 0.24 11.65 -4.96
N ALA A 152 -0.34 11.03 -5.99
CA ALA A 152 -1.10 9.79 -5.87
C ALA A 152 -0.25 8.61 -5.36
N THR A 153 1.05 8.62 -5.67
CA THR A 153 2.03 7.64 -5.17
C THR A 153 2.73 8.08 -3.88
N GLY A 154 2.39 9.25 -3.32
CA GLY A 154 2.97 9.76 -2.07
C GLY A 154 4.47 10.10 -2.13
N VAL A 155 5.03 10.30 -3.33
CA VAL A 155 6.44 10.63 -3.60
C VAL A 155 6.63 12.12 -3.95
N TYR A 156 5.55 12.91 -4.02
CA TYR A 156 5.66 14.33 -4.30
C TYR A 156 6.13 15.11 -3.06
N ILE A 157 7.31 15.70 -3.17
CA ILE A 157 7.83 16.65 -2.19
C ILE A 157 7.46 18.06 -2.66
N LEU A 158 6.57 18.70 -1.91
CA LEU A 158 6.05 20.05 -2.13
C LEU A 158 7.18 21.10 -2.17
N GLN A 159 7.08 22.17 -2.97
CA GLN A 159 8.09 23.25 -2.95
C GLN A 159 8.21 23.88 -1.56
N SER A 160 7.12 24.07 -0.83
CA SER A 160 7.15 24.53 0.58
C SER A 160 8.01 23.63 1.47
N GLN A 161 8.00 22.31 1.23
CA GLN A 161 8.84 21.36 1.95
C GLN A 161 10.29 21.42 1.46
N ARG A 162 10.52 21.52 0.14
CA ARG A 162 11.87 21.65 -0.43
C ARG A 162 12.57 22.92 0.06
N ALA A 163 11.86 24.04 0.10
CA ALA A 163 12.35 25.32 0.60
C ALA A 163 12.71 25.26 2.08
N LYS A 164 12.00 24.45 2.88
CA LYS A 164 12.31 24.24 4.31
C LYS A 164 13.56 23.37 4.54
N TYR A 165 13.88 22.44 3.64
CA TYR A 165 14.96 21.46 3.84
C TYR A 165 16.22 21.71 3.01
N ASN A 166 16.20 22.63 2.04
CA ASN A 166 17.39 23.04 1.29
C ASN A 166 17.91 24.39 1.78
N SER A 167 19.22 24.49 2.01
CA SER A 167 19.93 25.72 2.39
C SER A 167 19.96 26.80 1.31
N ASN A 168 19.50 26.46 0.09
CA ASN A 168 19.37 27.40 -1.04
C ASN A 168 17.94 27.91 -1.12
N ALA A 169 17.76 29.16 -1.55
CA ALA A 169 16.46 29.81 -1.76
C ALA A 169 15.66 29.13 -2.88
N VAL A 170 15.00 28.02 -2.57
CA VAL A 170 13.99 27.40 -3.44
C VAL A 170 12.71 28.22 -3.28
N ASP A 171 12.19 28.74 -4.39
CA ASP A 171 10.92 29.44 -4.41
C ASP A 171 9.79 28.50 -3.96
N PRO A 172 9.14 28.78 -2.81
CA PRO A 172 8.12 27.89 -2.27
C PRO A 172 6.79 28.02 -3.03
N THR A 173 6.70 28.87 -4.06
CA THR A 173 5.49 29.12 -4.85
C THR A 173 5.03 27.89 -5.64
N CYS A 174 3.71 27.73 -5.74
CA CYS A 174 3.05 26.70 -6.53
C CYS A 174 3.54 26.66 -7.97
N GLN A 175 4.13 25.55 -8.39
CA GLN A 175 4.64 25.40 -9.76
C GLN A 175 3.52 25.25 -10.80
N LEU A 176 2.28 24.94 -10.35
CA LEU A 176 1.13 24.70 -11.23
C LEU A 176 0.39 25.97 -11.60
N CYS A 177 -0.02 26.77 -10.61
CA CYS A 177 -0.79 27.99 -10.82
C CYS A 177 0.02 29.27 -10.61
N LYS A 178 1.27 29.15 -10.10
CA LYS A 178 2.15 30.28 -9.77
C LYS A 178 1.58 31.27 -8.75
N ASN A 179 0.51 30.88 -8.05
CA ASN A 179 -0.16 31.68 -7.04
C ASN A 179 -0.06 30.99 -5.68
N GLY A 180 0.45 31.69 -4.68
CA GLY A 180 0.56 31.18 -3.30
C GLY A 180 1.62 30.11 -3.11
N GLU A 181 1.89 29.78 -1.85
CA GLU A 181 2.87 28.77 -1.46
C GLU A 181 2.39 27.36 -1.86
N GLU A 182 3.27 26.56 -2.47
CA GLU A 182 3.01 25.16 -2.85
C GLU A 182 2.91 24.28 -1.61
N THR A 183 1.78 24.36 -0.95
CA THR A 183 1.41 23.51 0.17
C THR A 183 0.35 22.51 -0.26
N LEU A 184 0.13 21.49 0.56
CA LEU A 184 -0.93 20.52 0.29
C LEU A 184 -2.31 21.19 0.32
N SER A 185 -2.52 22.11 1.28
CA SER A 185 -3.73 22.94 1.36
C SER A 185 -3.91 23.80 0.11
N HIS A 186 -2.84 24.38 -0.43
CA HIS A 186 -2.92 25.13 -1.67
C HIS A 186 -3.38 24.27 -2.86
N PHE A 187 -2.77 23.10 -3.06
CA PHE A 187 -3.19 22.17 -4.13
C PHE A 187 -4.63 21.69 -3.99
N LEU A 188 -5.11 21.49 -2.76
CA LEU A 188 -6.42 20.91 -2.50
C LEU A 188 -7.56 21.92 -2.48
N LEU A 189 -7.31 23.16 -2.04
CA LEU A 189 -8.36 24.11 -1.69
C LEU A 189 -8.34 25.39 -2.54
N THR A 190 -7.19 25.78 -3.10
CA THR A 190 -7.04 27.13 -3.69
C THR A 190 -6.32 27.16 -5.04
N CYS A 191 -5.78 26.02 -5.52
CA CYS A 191 -5.07 25.97 -6.79
C CYS A 191 -6.05 26.03 -7.96
N VAL A 192 -6.28 27.25 -8.47
CA VAL A 192 -7.17 27.56 -9.61
C VAL A 192 -6.90 26.71 -10.86
N THR A 193 -5.66 26.25 -11.04
CA THR A 193 -5.26 25.41 -12.18
C THR A 193 -5.72 23.96 -12.04
N LEU A 194 -5.85 23.46 -10.81
CA LEU A 194 -6.45 22.15 -10.52
C LEU A 194 -7.97 22.25 -10.42
N ASP A 195 -8.49 23.41 -10.01
CA ASP A 195 -9.90 23.73 -9.89
C ASP A 195 -10.60 23.90 -11.25
N ALA A 196 -9.97 24.60 -12.21
CA ALA A 196 -10.51 24.80 -13.58
C ALA A 196 -10.68 23.50 -14.41
N LEU A 197 -10.13 22.37 -13.95
CA LEU A 197 -10.32 21.04 -14.54
C LEU A 197 -11.51 20.28 -13.90
N GLN A 198 -12.18 20.86 -12.91
CA GLN A 198 -13.41 20.36 -12.30
C GLN A 198 -14.65 20.80 -13.10
N SER A 199 -14.61 22.02 -13.66
CA SER A 199 -15.72 22.66 -14.36
C SER A 199 -15.89 22.27 -15.83
N GLN A 200 -14.93 21.55 -16.42
CA GLN A 200 -15.02 21.09 -17.82
C GLN A 200 -15.66 19.69 -17.99
N THR A 201 -16.08 19.03 -16.91
CA THR A 201 -16.61 17.65 -16.94
C THR A 201 -18.12 17.53 -16.68
N SER A 202 -18.86 18.64 -16.60
CA SER A 202 -20.29 18.65 -16.31
C SER A 202 -21.16 19.00 -17.53
N VAL A 203 -20.95 18.36 -18.69
CA VAL A 203 -21.98 18.29 -19.74
C VAL A 203 -21.81 17.02 -20.59
N ALA A 204 -22.61 15.99 -20.31
CA ALA A 204 -23.06 15.02 -21.31
C ALA A 204 -24.33 14.32 -20.76
N GLU A 205 -25.49 14.72 -21.28
CA GLU A 205 -26.78 14.10 -20.98
C GLU A 205 -26.88 12.66 -21.54
N PRO A 206 -27.73 11.80 -20.94
CA PRO A 206 -27.86 10.41 -21.35
C PRO A 206 -28.73 10.26 -22.62
N GLY A 207 -28.09 10.04 -23.76
CA GLY A 207 -28.75 9.57 -24.98
C GLY A 207 -28.97 8.05 -24.95
N GLN A 208 -30.23 7.63 -25.06
CA GLN A 208 -30.68 6.23 -25.16
C GLN A 208 -29.89 5.41 -26.18
N ARG A 209 -29.28 4.29 -25.75
CA ARG A 209 -29.11 3.07 -26.57
C ARG A 209 -29.25 1.80 -25.73
N HIS A 210 -29.93 0.84 -26.35
CA HIS A 210 -30.34 -0.45 -25.81
C HIS A 210 -29.17 -1.39 -25.48
N GLY A 211 -29.36 -2.15 -24.40
CA GLY A 211 -29.10 -3.59 -24.32
C GLY A 211 -27.65 -4.04 -24.39
N ASP A 212 -27.01 -4.20 -23.23
CA ASP A 212 -26.27 -5.41 -22.91
C ASP A 212 -26.04 -5.52 -21.39
N LYS A 213 -26.47 -6.64 -20.81
CA LYS A 213 -26.24 -6.97 -19.41
C LYS A 213 -24.79 -7.45 -19.26
N HIS A 214 -23.89 -6.51 -18.98
CA HIS A 214 -22.56 -6.81 -18.46
C HIS A 214 -22.51 -6.46 -16.97
N ASP A 215 -21.89 -7.36 -16.19
CA ASP A 215 -21.77 -7.30 -14.74
C ASP A 215 -21.40 -5.90 -14.20
N ASP A 216 -22.26 -5.39 -13.32
CA ASP A 216 -22.16 -4.14 -12.58
C ASP A 216 -20.89 -4.10 -11.71
N VAL A 217 -19.77 -3.70 -12.30
CA VAL A 217 -18.67 -3.09 -11.53
C VAL A 217 -19.05 -1.63 -11.34
N ARG A 218 -19.61 -1.30 -10.16
CA ARG A 218 -19.92 0.09 -9.79
C ARG A 218 -18.74 1.00 -10.12
N GLU A 219 -18.92 1.92 -11.06
CA GLU A 219 -18.01 3.05 -11.28
C GLU A 219 -17.84 3.78 -9.95
N CYS A 220 -16.68 3.62 -9.30
CA CYS A 220 -16.33 4.43 -8.15
C CYS A 220 -16.17 5.87 -8.63
N SER A 221 -17.11 6.72 -8.25
CA SER A 221 -17.21 8.09 -8.74
C SER A 221 -15.93 8.88 -8.42
N ARG A 222 -15.58 9.85 -9.27
CA ARG A 222 -14.41 10.73 -9.08
C ARG A 222 -14.44 11.45 -7.70
N VAL A 223 -15.64 11.64 -7.14
CA VAL A 223 -15.89 12.20 -5.80
C VAL A 223 -15.41 11.26 -4.69
N GLU A 224 -15.63 9.94 -4.82
CA GLU A 224 -15.19 8.95 -3.82
C GLU A 224 -13.67 8.79 -3.77
N GLN A 225 -13.00 8.92 -4.92
CA GLN A 225 -11.53 8.86 -5.00
C GLN A 225 -10.87 10.09 -4.34
N ILE A 226 -11.45 11.28 -4.53
CA ILE A 226 -11.00 12.52 -3.89
C ILE A 226 -11.24 12.44 -2.38
N LYS A 227 -12.42 11.97 -1.95
CA LYS A 227 -12.74 11.74 -0.53
C LYS A 227 -11.78 10.74 0.12
N LEU A 228 -11.42 9.67 -0.58
CA LEU A 228 -10.44 8.70 -0.09
C LEU A 228 -9.05 9.34 0.09
N PHE A 229 -8.59 10.15 -0.88
CA PHE A 229 -7.32 10.88 -0.77
C PHE A 229 -7.30 11.90 0.37
N LEU A 230 -8.40 12.65 0.55
CA LEU A 230 -8.60 13.59 1.65
C LEU A 230 -8.52 12.88 3.01
N LEU A 231 -9.24 11.76 3.18
CA LEU A 231 -9.20 10.95 4.42
C LEU A 231 -7.80 10.42 4.73
N LEU A 232 -7.01 10.05 3.72
CA LEU A 232 -5.65 9.54 3.93
C LEU A 232 -4.66 10.62 4.35
N THR A 233 -4.83 11.81 3.80
CA THR A 233 -4.03 12.97 4.18
C THR A 233 -4.38 13.41 5.60
N LEU A 234 -5.68 13.47 5.89
CA LEU A 234 -6.22 13.73 7.21
C LEU A 234 -5.67 12.74 8.23
N SER A 235 -5.66 11.44 7.92
CA SER A 235 -5.09 10.38 8.77
C SER A 235 -3.64 10.68 9.18
N LYS A 236 -2.77 10.97 8.20
CA LYS A 236 -1.34 11.20 8.46
C LYS A 236 -1.12 12.48 9.26
N ALA A 237 -1.86 13.53 8.93
CA ALA A 237 -1.81 14.80 9.65
C ALA A 237 -2.27 14.62 11.10
N LEU A 238 -3.37 13.91 11.32
CA LEU A 238 -3.93 13.66 12.64
C LEU A 238 -3.01 12.78 13.50
N VAL A 239 -2.42 11.72 12.92
CA VAL A 239 -1.38 10.92 13.60
C VAL A 239 -0.22 11.79 14.05
N LYS A 240 0.30 12.64 13.15
CA LYS A 240 1.44 13.51 13.46
C LYS A 240 1.08 14.52 14.55
N LEU A 241 -0.10 15.14 14.44
CA LEU A 241 -0.62 16.08 15.42
C LEU A 241 -0.67 15.44 16.81
N LEU A 242 -1.42 14.34 16.95
CA LEU A 242 -1.68 13.72 18.25
C LEU A 242 -0.43 13.08 18.88
N ARG A 243 0.54 12.62 18.07
CA ARG A 243 1.76 11.97 18.60
C ARG A 243 2.92 12.91 18.88
N HIS A 244 3.02 14.02 18.16
CA HIS A 244 4.24 14.82 18.09
C HIS A 244 3.99 16.33 18.18
N ASP A 245 3.03 16.86 17.43
CA ASP A 245 2.93 18.31 17.23
C ASP A 245 1.88 19.01 18.12
N ALA A 246 0.99 18.29 18.84
CA ALA A 246 -0.17 18.87 19.53
C ALA A 246 0.18 20.08 20.41
N MET A 247 1.11 19.90 21.35
CA MET A 247 1.54 20.98 22.26
C MET A 247 2.17 22.16 21.51
N THR A 248 2.95 21.89 20.45
CA THR A 248 3.60 22.95 19.64
C THR A 248 2.60 23.77 18.83
N ARG A 249 1.39 23.24 18.62
CA ARG A 249 0.29 23.92 17.92
C ARG A 249 -0.76 24.50 18.86
N GLY A 250 -0.46 24.57 20.16
CA GLY A 250 -1.39 25.10 21.16
C GLY A 250 -2.57 24.19 21.45
N LEU A 251 -2.54 22.93 21.02
CA LEU A 251 -3.60 21.97 21.28
C LEU A 251 -3.42 21.35 22.67
N HIS A 252 -4.44 21.46 23.51
CA HIS A 252 -4.44 20.84 24.83
C HIS A 252 -4.85 19.37 24.74
N LEU A 253 -3.98 18.49 25.23
CA LEU A 253 -4.29 17.07 25.39
C LEU A 253 -4.72 16.79 26.83
N THR A 254 -5.70 15.90 27.01
CA THR A 254 -6.00 15.33 28.33
C THR A 254 -4.84 14.47 28.82
N LYS A 255 -4.90 14.01 30.08
CA LYS A 255 -3.87 13.12 30.67
C LYS A 255 -3.68 11.84 29.86
N GLU A 256 -4.76 11.39 29.23
CA GLU A 256 -4.85 10.19 28.39
C GLU A 256 -4.55 10.46 26.91
N GLY A 257 -4.27 11.71 26.54
CA GLY A 257 -3.88 12.09 25.17
C GLY A 257 -5.04 12.42 24.24
N TYR A 258 -6.26 12.58 24.75
CA TYR A 258 -7.41 13.03 23.95
C TYR A 258 -7.33 14.53 23.66
N ALA A 259 -7.68 14.91 22.44
CA ALA A 259 -7.95 16.29 22.04
C ALA A 259 -9.42 16.44 21.65
N ASN A 260 -10.01 17.61 21.89
CA ASN A 260 -11.33 17.92 21.34
C ASN A 260 -11.24 18.08 19.83
N VAL A 261 -12.23 17.54 19.12
CA VAL A 261 -12.27 17.65 17.65
C VAL A 261 -12.48 19.10 17.23
N ASP A 262 -13.31 19.87 17.94
CA ASP A 262 -13.50 21.30 17.68
C ASP A 262 -12.17 22.06 17.67
N ASP A 263 -11.35 21.90 18.71
CA ASP A 263 -10.02 22.53 18.81
C ASP A 263 -9.06 22.07 17.69
N ILE A 264 -9.18 20.81 17.23
CA ILE A 264 -8.41 20.32 16.07
C ILE A 264 -8.86 21.03 14.81
N LEU A 265 -10.17 21.17 14.58
CA LEU A 265 -10.74 21.78 13.37
C LEU A 265 -10.42 23.29 13.28
N GLU A 266 -10.11 23.97 14.38
CA GLU A 266 -9.64 25.37 14.34
C GLU A 266 -8.23 25.51 13.73
N LEU A 267 -7.44 24.44 13.67
CA LEU A 267 -6.10 24.48 13.08
C LEU A 267 -6.18 24.66 11.56
N SER A 268 -5.31 25.50 11.01
CA SER A 268 -5.31 25.90 9.58
C SER A 268 -5.27 24.76 8.56
N PHE A 269 -4.81 23.58 8.95
CA PHE A 269 -4.82 22.39 8.08
C PHE A 269 -6.15 21.62 8.15
N PHE A 270 -6.85 21.67 9.29
CA PHE A 270 -8.00 20.85 9.62
C PHE A 270 -9.33 21.59 9.45
N ASN A 271 -9.32 22.92 9.34
CA ASN A 271 -10.52 23.76 9.19
C ASN A 271 -11.34 23.53 7.91
N SER A 272 -10.80 22.79 6.94
CA SER A 272 -11.52 22.37 5.73
C SER A 272 -12.27 21.04 5.90
N PHE A 273 -12.23 20.45 7.10
CA PHE A 273 -12.90 19.19 7.44
C PHE A 273 -13.96 19.45 8.51
N ASP A 274 -14.89 18.53 8.67
CA ASP A 274 -15.92 18.56 9.71
C ASP A 274 -15.73 17.44 10.75
N GLU A 275 -16.53 17.46 11.83
CA GLU A 275 -16.53 16.42 12.87
C GLU A 275 -16.76 15.03 12.26
N ASP A 276 -17.70 14.95 11.32
CA ASP A 276 -18.07 13.75 10.58
C ASP A 276 -16.89 13.13 9.79
N ASP A 277 -16.03 13.95 9.19
CA ASP A 277 -14.82 13.51 8.48
C ASP A 277 -13.82 12.85 9.43
N ILE A 278 -13.62 13.45 10.61
CA ILE A 278 -12.76 12.90 11.66
C ILE A 278 -13.39 11.61 12.22
N GLU A 279 -14.70 11.60 12.41
CA GLU A 279 -15.40 10.42 12.91
C GLU A 279 -15.29 9.24 11.93
N ARG A 280 -15.58 9.48 10.64
CA ARG A 280 -15.41 8.50 9.55
C ARG A 280 -13.98 8.01 9.42
N LEU A 281 -12.99 8.89 9.61
CA LEU A 281 -11.58 8.54 9.58
C LEU A 281 -11.25 7.52 10.67
N VAL A 282 -11.67 7.78 11.91
CA VAL A 282 -11.40 6.91 13.06
C VAL A 282 -12.10 5.57 12.87
N ASP A 283 -13.36 5.57 12.43
CA ASP A 283 -14.13 4.34 12.23
C ASP A 283 -13.58 3.43 11.12
N ARG A 284 -12.88 4.01 10.13
CA ARG A 284 -12.27 3.26 9.02
C ARG A 284 -10.80 2.91 9.25
N ASP A 285 -10.25 3.20 10.42
CA ASP A 285 -8.87 2.92 10.71
C ASP A 285 -8.65 1.45 11.09
N ASN A 286 -8.49 0.61 10.07
CA ASN A 286 -8.21 -0.83 10.21
C ASN A 286 -6.91 -1.14 10.99
N LYS A 287 -6.08 -0.14 11.26
CA LYS A 287 -4.82 -0.29 12.02
C LYS A 287 -4.96 0.11 13.49
N GLY A 288 -6.15 0.54 13.93
CA GLY A 288 -6.44 0.91 15.32
C GLY A 288 -5.47 1.96 15.87
N ARG A 289 -5.08 2.95 15.08
CA ARG A 289 -4.17 4.05 15.44
C ARG A 289 -4.88 5.13 16.26
N PHE A 290 -6.20 5.24 16.14
CA PHE A 290 -7.01 6.23 16.83
C PHE A 290 -8.04 5.57 17.73
N ALA A 291 -8.40 6.29 18.79
CA ALA A 291 -9.58 6.01 19.59
C ALA A 291 -10.39 7.30 19.72
N LYS A 292 -11.72 7.17 19.77
CA LYS A 292 -12.65 8.29 19.94
C LYS A 292 -13.55 8.07 21.16
N ARG A 293 -13.98 9.15 21.80
CA ARG A 293 -14.99 9.15 22.87
C ARG A 293 -15.84 10.41 22.79
N ARG A 294 -17.04 10.37 23.39
CA ARG A 294 -17.82 11.59 23.65
C ARG A 294 -17.67 11.99 25.12
N ASN A 295 -17.29 13.23 25.36
CA ASN A 295 -17.18 13.80 26.71
C ASN A 295 -17.96 15.12 26.75
N GLY A 296 -18.98 15.23 27.60
CA GLY A 296 -19.82 16.42 27.67
C GLY A 296 -20.52 16.78 26.35
N GLY A 297 -20.79 15.78 25.48
CA GLY A 297 -21.36 15.97 24.14
C GLY A 297 -20.33 16.22 23.03
N GLN A 298 -19.12 16.66 23.37
CA GLN A 298 -18.05 16.92 22.41
C GLN A 298 -17.34 15.63 21.99
N LEU A 299 -17.01 15.51 20.71
CA LEU A 299 -16.18 14.43 20.19
C LEU A 299 -14.72 14.68 20.56
N GLN A 300 -14.08 13.67 21.14
CA GLN A 300 -12.65 13.69 21.46
C GLN A 300 -11.94 12.54 20.75
N VAL A 301 -10.72 12.79 20.27
CA VAL A 301 -9.88 11.78 19.60
C VAL A 301 -8.47 11.74 20.20
N LYS A 302 -7.90 10.54 20.30
CA LYS A 302 -6.48 10.32 20.68
C LYS A 302 -5.79 9.38 19.71
N ALA A 303 -4.46 9.40 19.70
CA ALA A 303 -3.69 8.29 19.14
C ALA A 303 -3.55 7.17 20.19
N THR A 304 -3.60 5.91 19.77
CA THR A 304 -3.55 4.75 20.68
C THR A 304 -2.13 4.34 21.08
N GLN A 305 -1.12 4.76 20.31
CA GLN A 305 0.29 4.45 20.54
C GLN A 305 1.21 5.41 19.78
N GLY A 306 2.53 5.31 20.02
CA GLY A 306 3.56 5.95 19.19
C GLY A 306 3.83 7.40 19.53
N HIS A 307 3.40 7.86 20.70
CA HIS A 307 3.65 9.21 21.19
C HIS A 307 5.15 9.47 21.39
N SER A 308 5.57 10.68 21.02
CA SER A 308 6.76 11.33 21.59
C SER A 308 6.40 12.45 22.56
N ILE A 309 5.12 12.82 22.62
CA ILE A 309 4.58 13.70 23.65
C ILE A 309 4.38 12.86 24.91
N ARG A 310 4.93 13.33 26.02
CA ARG A 310 4.86 12.62 27.30
C ARG A 310 3.45 12.77 27.90
N LEU A 311 2.65 11.71 27.80
CA LEU A 311 1.33 11.64 28.44
C LEU A 311 1.47 11.26 29.92
N SER A 312 0.56 11.76 30.75
CA SER A 312 0.57 11.48 32.20
C SER A 312 -0.11 10.16 32.54
N ASP A 313 -1.09 9.73 31.74
CA ASP A 313 -1.81 8.48 31.92
C ASP A 313 -2.20 7.86 30.56
N PRO A 314 -1.28 7.20 29.83
CA PRO A 314 -1.52 6.76 28.46
C PRO A 314 -2.52 5.59 28.31
N GLU A 315 -3.29 5.24 29.36
CA GLU A 315 -4.27 4.13 29.37
C GLU A 315 -3.65 2.81 28.85
N LEU A 316 -2.46 2.47 29.36
CA LEU A 316 -1.72 1.27 28.99
C LEU A 316 -1.93 0.16 30.02
N GLU A 317 -2.39 -1.01 29.58
CA GLU A 317 -2.60 -2.16 30.47
C GLU A 317 -1.26 -2.83 30.81
N PRO A 318 -0.87 -2.94 32.09
CA PRO A 318 0.36 -3.61 32.47
C PRO A 318 0.34 -5.11 32.15
N ILE A 319 1.38 -5.60 31.49
CA ILE A 319 1.63 -7.04 31.32
C ILE A 319 2.45 -7.50 32.53
N THR A 320 1.87 -8.38 33.34
CA THR A 320 2.49 -8.87 34.59
C THR A 320 2.95 -10.32 34.48
N HIS A 321 2.37 -11.09 33.55
CA HIS A 321 2.74 -12.48 33.29
C HIS A 321 2.95 -12.75 31.80
N SER A 322 3.90 -13.64 31.49
CA SER A 322 4.23 -14.01 30.11
C SER A 322 3.09 -14.69 29.35
N SER A 323 2.14 -15.31 30.07
CA SER A 323 0.95 -15.92 29.48
C SER A 323 0.03 -14.89 28.79
N GLN A 324 0.10 -13.62 29.17
CA GLN A 324 -0.68 -12.52 28.59
C GLN A 324 -0.13 -12.03 27.24
N ALA A 325 1.09 -12.45 26.88
CA ALA A 325 1.76 -12.06 25.64
C ALA A 325 2.75 -13.14 25.18
N ARG A 326 2.22 -14.25 24.65
CA ARG A 326 3.02 -15.47 24.40
C ARG A 326 4.15 -15.29 23.40
N VAL A 327 3.93 -14.52 22.34
CA VAL A 327 4.93 -14.26 21.30
C VAL A 327 5.00 -12.77 21.04
N VAL A 328 6.16 -12.19 21.30
CA VAL A 328 6.42 -10.75 21.22
C VAL A 328 7.56 -10.50 20.25
N LEU A 329 7.23 -9.90 19.11
CA LEU A 329 8.17 -9.73 18.00
C LEU A 329 8.54 -8.27 17.79
N HIS A 330 9.83 -8.00 17.61
CA HIS A 330 10.32 -6.73 17.11
C HIS A 330 10.71 -6.86 15.63
N GLY A 331 10.07 -6.08 14.76
CA GLY A 331 10.41 -6.01 13.35
C GLY A 331 11.48 -4.97 13.07
N THR A 332 12.58 -5.39 12.44
CA THR A 332 13.70 -4.52 12.06
C THR A 332 14.23 -4.84 10.66
N ARG A 333 15.30 -4.16 10.26
CA ARG A 333 16.01 -4.40 9.00
C ARG A 333 17.35 -5.09 9.26
N GLN A 334 17.81 -5.91 8.32
CA GLN A 334 19.10 -6.59 8.37
C GLN A 334 20.25 -5.63 8.67
N GLN A 335 20.25 -4.45 8.03
CA GLN A 335 21.26 -3.40 8.24
C GLN A 335 21.36 -2.89 9.70
N ASN A 336 20.31 -3.07 10.51
CA ASN A 336 20.29 -2.61 11.91
C ASN A 336 20.79 -3.70 12.88
N MET A 337 20.98 -4.94 12.42
CA MET A 337 21.26 -6.08 13.29
C MET A 337 22.56 -5.93 14.07
N ASP A 338 23.62 -5.38 13.46
CA ASP A 338 24.90 -5.21 14.16
C ASP A 338 24.81 -4.25 15.34
N SER A 339 24.07 -3.15 15.18
CA SER A 339 23.79 -2.23 16.28
C SER A 339 22.95 -2.88 17.37
N ILE A 340 21.94 -3.65 16.97
CA ILE A 340 21.03 -4.35 17.90
C ILE A 340 21.77 -5.44 18.69
N ARG A 341 22.72 -6.17 18.07
CA ARG A 341 23.58 -7.14 18.78
C ARG A 341 24.44 -6.47 19.85
N GLN A 342 24.98 -5.29 19.56
CA GLN A 342 25.86 -4.59 20.50
C GLN A 342 25.09 -3.89 21.62
N ARG A 343 23.91 -3.32 21.33
CA ARG A 343 23.24 -2.36 22.21
C ARG A 343 21.83 -2.76 22.64
N GLY A 344 21.30 -3.84 22.08
CA GLY A 344 19.89 -4.21 22.21
C GLY A 344 18.96 -3.33 21.36
N ILE A 345 17.66 -3.50 21.56
CA ILE A 345 16.62 -2.70 20.87
C ILE A 345 16.36 -1.43 21.69
N SER A 346 16.52 -0.24 21.11
CA SER A 346 16.29 1.04 21.79
C SER A 346 14.94 1.66 21.44
N ARG A 347 14.32 2.38 22.39
CA ARG A 347 13.13 3.21 22.12
C ARG A 347 13.42 4.43 21.24
N MET A 348 14.70 4.79 21.06
CA MET A 348 15.14 6.01 20.39
C MET A 348 14.41 7.24 20.96
N ASN A 349 13.83 8.08 20.11
CA ASN A 349 13.10 9.30 20.54
C ASN A 349 11.64 9.05 20.95
N ARG A 350 11.21 7.79 21.07
CA ARG A 350 9.84 7.43 21.49
C ARG A 350 9.79 7.11 22.97
N ASP A 351 8.61 7.19 23.57
CA ASP A 351 8.43 6.80 24.98
C ASP A 351 8.63 5.29 25.20
N HIS A 352 8.27 4.49 24.19
CA HIS A 352 8.28 3.02 24.26
C HIS A 352 8.87 2.38 23.00
N ILE A 353 9.51 1.22 23.18
CA ILE A 353 9.81 0.24 22.16
C ILE A 353 8.49 -0.47 21.80
N HIS A 354 8.26 -0.68 20.50
CA HIS A 354 7.04 -1.28 19.99
C HIS A 354 7.31 -2.71 19.52
N PHE A 355 6.41 -3.60 19.90
CA PHE A 355 6.43 -5.00 19.55
C PHE A 355 5.08 -5.41 18.96
N ALA A 356 5.14 -6.24 17.94
CA ALA A 356 3.97 -6.90 17.39
C ALA A 356 3.63 -8.11 18.25
N PRO A 357 2.38 -8.27 18.71
CA PRO A 357 1.92 -9.56 19.21
C PRO A 357 1.85 -10.53 18.03
N ALA A 358 2.33 -11.76 18.19
CA ALA A 358 2.14 -12.82 17.20
C ALA A 358 1.18 -13.87 17.75
N GLU A 359 -0.09 -13.49 17.89
CA GLU A 359 -1.17 -14.43 18.15
C GLU A 359 -1.72 -14.92 16.80
N HIS A 360 -1.87 -16.26 16.64
CA HIS A 360 -2.42 -16.91 15.44
C HIS A 360 -1.65 -16.67 14.11
N GLY A 361 -0.36 -16.36 14.16
CA GLY A 361 0.49 -16.26 12.97
C GLY A 361 0.36 -14.95 12.18
N ALA A 362 -0.45 -13.99 12.65
CA ALA A 362 -0.56 -12.66 12.06
C ALA A 362 0.51 -11.72 12.64
N MET A 363 1.42 -11.21 11.80
CA MET A 363 2.45 -10.23 12.17
C MET A 363 1.90 -8.79 12.12
N SER A 364 0.73 -8.55 12.72
CA SER A 364 0.12 -7.21 12.73
C SER A 364 0.94 -6.28 13.62
N GLY A 365 1.36 -5.13 13.09
CA GLY A 365 2.13 -4.12 13.84
C GLY A 365 3.63 -4.05 13.54
N MET A 366 4.17 -4.95 12.70
CA MET A 366 5.56 -4.82 12.25
C MET A 366 5.70 -3.68 11.21
N PRO A 367 6.85 -2.99 11.16
CA PRO A 367 7.10 -1.98 10.14
C PRO A 367 7.05 -2.59 8.74
N ALA A 368 6.34 -1.98 7.79
CA ALA A 368 6.13 -2.53 6.44
C ALA A 368 7.42 -2.78 5.60
N LYS A 369 8.57 -2.26 6.04
CA LYS A 369 9.89 -2.49 5.41
C LYS A 369 10.84 -3.24 6.36
N CYS A 370 10.33 -4.17 7.16
CA CYS A 370 11.17 -5.08 7.94
C CYS A 370 11.44 -6.36 7.15
N ASP A 371 12.64 -6.88 7.27
CA ASP A 371 13.06 -8.18 6.72
C ASP A 371 13.58 -9.12 7.82
N MET A 372 13.66 -8.63 9.07
CA MET A 372 14.10 -9.34 10.26
C MET A 372 13.07 -9.27 11.38
N ALA A 373 12.91 -10.37 12.11
CA ALA A 373 12.13 -10.47 13.34
C ALA A 373 13.03 -10.87 14.50
N ILE A 374 12.84 -10.24 15.65
CA ILE A 374 13.49 -10.60 16.92
C ILE A 374 12.39 -10.92 17.93
N GLU A 375 12.43 -12.14 18.46
CA GLU A 375 11.49 -12.64 19.47
C GLU A 375 12.04 -12.36 20.87
N ILE A 376 11.21 -11.82 21.76
CA ILE A 376 11.60 -11.40 23.10
C ILE A 376 11.09 -12.38 24.16
N ASP A 377 11.96 -12.85 25.04
CA ASP A 377 11.61 -13.54 26.28
C ASP A 377 11.11 -12.52 27.31
N ILE A 378 9.82 -12.19 27.20
CA ILE A 378 9.19 -11.27 28.15
C ILE A 378 9.16 -11.83 29.57
N GLY A 379 9.14 -13.15 29.75
CA GLY A 379 9.11 -13.76 31.08
C GLY A 379 10.40 -13.48 31.84
N LYS A 380 11.54 -13.63 31.15
CA LYS A 380 12.85 -13.26 31.68
C LYS A 380 12.98 -11.76 31.90
N ALA A 381 12.53 -10.96 30.95
CA ALA A 381 12.59 -9.50 31.06
C ALA A 381 11.75 -8.95 32.23
N LEU A 382 10.54 -9.47 32.44
CA LEU A 382 9.66 -9.12 33.56
C LEU A 382 10.29 -9.47 34.92
N ARG A 383 10.91 -10.66 35.04
CA ARG A 383 11.61 -11.07 36.27
C ARG A 383 12.79 -10.15 36.60
N ASP A 384 13.48 -9.65 35.58
CA ASP A 384 14.58 -8.69 35.72
C ASP A 384 14.09 -7.23 35.87
N GLY A 385 12.77 -7.02 36.00
CA GLY A 385 12.16 -5.71 36.30
C GLY A 385 11.85 -4.83 35.08
N ILE A 386 11.99 -5.33 33.86
CA ILE A 386 11.57 -4.60 32.65
C ILE A 386 10.06 -4.63 32.55
N LYS A 387 9.45 -3.46 32.42
CA LYS A 387 8.00 -3.31 32.31
C LYS A 387 7.54 -3.54 30.88
N PHE A 388 6.38 -4.16 30.73
CA PHE A 388 5.68 -4.29 29.47
C PHE A 388 4.24 -3.87 29.65
N TYR A 389 3.65 -3.37 28.57
CA TYR A 389 2.28 -2.91 28.53
C TYR A 389 1.62 -3.35 27.23
N LYS A 390 0.30 -3.47 27.25
CA LYS A 390 -0.54 -3.66 26.08
C LYS A 390 -1.32 -2.37 25.85
N SER A 391 -1.22 -1.81 24.65
CA SER A 391 -2.08 -0.70 24.24
C SER A 391 -3.47 -1.21 23.85
N GLU A 392 -4.42 -0.28 23.76
CA GLU A 392 -5.82 -0.54 23.40
C GLU A 392 -5.98 -1.32 22.08
N ASN A 393 -5.09 -1.10 21.10
CA ASN A 393 -5.07 -1.83 19.82
C ASN A 393 -4.24 -3.12 19.83
N GLY A 394 -3.85 -3.61 21.01
CA GLY A 394 -3.13 -4.86 21.20
C GLY A 394 -1.62 -4.81 20.94
N VAL A 395 -1.05 -3.65 20.55
CA VAL A 395 0.40 -3.49 20.40
C VAL A 395 1.08 -3.62 21.77
N ILE A 396 2.20 -4.34 21.81
CA ILE A 396 2.97 -4.51 23.04
C ILE A 396 4.04 -3.42 23.10
N LEU A 397 4.15 -2.77 24.25
CA LEU A 397 5.01 -1.61 24.48
C LEU A 397 5.93 -1.86 25.67
N SER A 398 7.18 -1.41 25.59
CA SER A 398 8.08 -1.40 26.75
C SER A 398 8.88 -0.10 26.80
N PRO A 399 9.03 0.55 27.96
CA PRO A 399 9.94 1.68 28.10
C PRO A 399 11.40 1.24 27.99
N GLY A 400 11.69 -0.07 28.05
CA GLY A 400 13.04 -0.61 28.15
C GLY A 400 13.55 -0.59 29.59
N ASP A 401 14.85 -0.86 29.73
CA ASP A 401 15.61 -0.71 30.97
C ASP A 401 15.85 0.78 31.31
N ARG A 402 16.73 1.04 32.28
CA ARG A 402 17.14 2.40 32.68
C ARG A 402 17.71 3.25 31.53
N ASN A 403 18.20 2.62 30.46
CA ASN A 403 18.75 3.27 29.27
C ASN A 403 17.72 3.34 28.12
N GLY A 404 16.50 2.87 28.34
CA GLY A 404 15.47 2.81 27.31
C GLY A 404 15.69 1.70 26.28
N CYS A 405 16.35 0.61 26.68
CA CYS A 405 16.69 -0.50 25.78
C CYS A 405 16.13 -1.85 26.27
N ILE A 406 15.91 -2.78 25.34
CA ILE A 406 15.85 -4.22 25.62
C ILE A 406 17.19 -4.86 25.23
N PRO A 407 18.04 -5.21 26.22
CA PRO A 407 19.28 -5.94 26.01
C PRO A 407 19.11 -7.29 25.29
N THR A 408 20.15 -7.71 24.56
CA THR A 408 20.18 -8.98 23.81
C THR A 408 19.97 -10.22 24.67
N LYS A 409 20.30 -10.17 25.98
CA LYS A 409 20.07 -11.29 26.91
C LYS A 409 18.59 -11.69 27.06
N TYR A 410 17.65 -10.88 26.57
CA TYR A 410 16.21 -11.17 26.55
C TYR A 410 15.71 -11.57 25.16
N PHE A 411 16.57 -11.75 24.18
CA PHE A 411 16.15 -12.24 22.86
C PHE A 411 16.09 -13.76 22.94
N SER A 412 14.96 -14.33 22.52
CA SER A 412 14.76 -15.78 22.41
C SER A 412 15.29 -16.30 21.07
N ARG A 413 15.04 -15.54 20.00
CA ARG A 413 15.40 -15.91 18.63
C ARG A 413 15.43 -14.66 17.74
N ALA A 414 16.28 -14.66 16.71
CA ALA A 414 16.18 -13.73 15.59
C ALA A 414 16.15 -14.51 14.27
N TYR A 415 15.36 -14.06 13.30
CA TYR A 415 15.25 -14.74 12.00
C TYR A 415 14.82 -13.82 10.86
N GLY A 416 15.21 -14.19 9.64
CA GLY A 416 14.78 -13.51 8.42
C GLY A 416 13.32 -13.80 8.09
N LEU A 417 12.51 -12.78 7.81
CA LEU A 417 11.08 -12.93 7.52
C LEU A 417 10.81 -13.69 6.21
N LYS A 418 11.72 -13.59 5.23
CA LYS A 418 11.61 -14.30 3.95
C LYS A 418 12.30 -15.66 3.94
N SER A 419 13.53 -15.75 4.45
CA SER A 419 14.30 -17.00 4.44
C SER A 419 13.91 -17.94 5.59
N ARG A 420 13.31 -17.41 6.66
CA ARG A 420 13.10 -18.11 7.96
C ARG A 420 14.39 -18.68 8.56
N GLU A 421 15.55 -18.24 8.09
CA GLU A 421 16.84 -18.63 8.63
C GLU A 421 17.05 -17.96 9.99
N ALA A 422 17.43 -18.77 10.97
CA ALA A 422 17.80 -18.29 12.29
C ALA A 422 19.13 -17.52 12.21
N ILE A 423 19.23 -16.44 12.98
CA ILE A 423 20.43 -15.62 13.09
C ILE A 423 20.84 -15.55 14.55
N GLU A 424 22.11 -15.81 14.84
CA GLU A 424 22.69 -15.66 16.18
C GLU A 424 22.87 -14.17 16.53
N PHE A 425 22.69 -13.86 17.82
CA PHE A 425 22.72 -12.52 18.39
C PHE A 425 23.57 -12.45 19.65
#